data_AF-A0A183DLY4-F1
#
_entry.id   AF-A0A183DLY4-F1
#
_cell.length_a   1.000
_cell.length_b   1.000
_cell.length_c   1.000
_cell.angle_alpha   90.00
_cell.angle_beta   90.00
_cell.angle_gamma   90.00
#
_symmetry.space_group_name_H-M   'P 1'
#
loop_
_entity.id
_entity.type
_entity.pdbx_description
1 polymer ?
#
loop_
_entity_poly.entity_id
_entity_poly.type
_entity_poly.pdbx_seq_one_letter_code
_entity_poly.pdbx_strand_id
1 'polypeptide(L)'
;LSCLETALVIEALAYGCTGIQLAIMGPSLAVAPILISGNEEQKKKYLGMLTAEPIIAAYCVTEPGAGSDVSGVKMKAEKKGDSYLLNGTKAWITGGGPAQWFFVLARTEPDPKVPPGKAFTAFVVDGDTKGITRGKKVTIYTLKF
;
A
#
# COMPACT_ATOMS: atom_id res chain seq x y z
N LEU A 1 -0.47 1.08 19.79
CA LEU A 1 -1.83 1.58 20.08
C LEU A 1 -2.83 0.49 19.72
N SER A 2 -3.81 0.28 20.58
CA SER A 2 -5.02 -0.48 20.27
C SER A 2 -5.84 0.22 19.18
N CYS A 3 -6.84 -0.48 18.62
CA CYS A 3 -7.77 0.14 17.67
C CYS A 3 -8.51 1.33 18.29
N LEU A 4 -8.87 1.26 19.58
CA LEU A 4 -9.56 2.34 20.28
C LEU A 4 -8.68 3.59 20.43
N GLU A 5 -7.45 3.43 20.90
CA GLU A 5 -6.51 4.55 21.02
C GLU A 5 -6.21 5.18 19.65
N THR A 6 -6.06 4.34 18.62
CA THR A 6 -5.86 4.82 17.24
C THR A 6 -7.06 5.62 16.74
N ALA A 7 -8.29 5.20 17.05
CA ALA A 7 -9.50 5.92 16.68
C ALA A 7 -9.58 7.30 17.35
N LEU A 8 -9.26 7.40 18.64
CA LEU A 8 -9.25 8.68 19.37
C LEU A 8 -8.22 9.66 18.78
N VAL A 9 -7.02 9.16 18.43
CA VAL A 9 -5.99 9.98 17.77
C VAL A 9 -6.45 10.45 16.39
N ILE A 10 -7.04 9.55 15.59
CA ILE A 10 -7.58 9.89 14.27
C ILE A 10 -8.66 10.96 14.37
N GLU A 11 -9.59 10.84 15.31
CA GLU A 11 -10.68 11.79 15.53
C GLU A 11 -10.14 13.19 15.85
N ALA A 12 -9.19 13.29 16.79
CA ALA A 12 -8.58 14.55 17.17
C ALA A 12 -7.83 15.22 16.01
N LEU A 13 -7.07 14.46 15.21
CA LEU A 13 -6.38 14.97 14.02
C LEU A 13 -7.37 15.41 12.93
N ALA A 14 -8.42 14.61 12.71
CA ALA A 14 -9.43 14.85 11.68
C ALA A 14 -10.27 16.10 11.98
N TYR A 15 -10.52 16.41 13.26
CA TYR A 15 -11.18 17.66 13.68
C TYR A 15 -10.44 18.90 13.18
N GLY A 16 -9.11 18.87 13.22
CA GLY A 16 -8.28 19.95 12.68
C GLY A 16 -8.23 19.94 11.15
N CYS A 17 -7.77 18.84 10.56
CA CYS A 17 -7.73 18.69 9.10
C CYS A 17 -7.66 17.21 8.71
N THR A 18 -8.71 16.71 8.05
CA THR A 18 -8.76 15.36 7.48
C THR A 18 -7.67 15.11 6.44
N GLY A 19 -7.16 16.16 5.79
CA GLY A 19 -6.05 16.06 4.85
C GLY A 19 -4.71 15.71 5.52
N ILE A 20 -4.35 16.48 6.55
CA ILE A 20 -3.14 16.22 7.36
C ILE A 20 -3.27 14.89 8.10
N GLN A 21 -4.44 14.62 8.68
CA GLN A 21 -4.74 13.34 9.31
C GLN A 21 -4.50 12.17 8.34
N LEU A 22 -5.00 12.25 7.10
CA LEU A 22 -4.80 11.21 6.10
C LEU A 22 -3.32 11.08 5.69
N ALA A 23 -2.57 12.18 5.63
CA ALA A 23 -1.14 12.13 5.34
C ALA A 23 -0.35 11.40 6.44
N ILE A 24 -0.71 11.61 7.72
CA ILE A 24 -0.08 10.98 8.88
C ILE A 24 -0.50 9.51 9.00
N MET A 25 -1.82 9.26 8.94
CA MET A 25 -2.39 7.96 9.32
C MET A 25 -2.68 7.05 8.13
N GLY A 26 -2.87 7.58 6.92
CA GLY A 26 -3.09 6.77 5.70
C GLY A 26 -2.01 5.71 5.44
N PRO A 27 -0.71 6.00 5.64
CA PRO A 27 0.36 5.00 5.57
C PRO A 27 0.16 3.76 6.48
N SER A 28 -0.59 3.89 7.58
CA SER A 28 -0.88 2.74 8.47
C SER A 28 -1.62 1.60 7.76
N LEU A 29 -2.29 1.87 6.64
CA LEU A 29 -2.90 0.82 5.81
C LEU A 29 -1.87 -0.15 5.24
N ALA A 30 -0.66 0.32 4.93
CA ALA A 30 0.44 -0.53 4.46
C ALA A 30 1.10 -1.31 5.61
N VAL A 31 1.01 -0.80 6.84
CA VAL A 31 1.54 -1.43 8.06
C VAL A 31 0.72 -2.65 8.46
N ALA A 32 -0.61 -2.58 8.35
CA ALA A 32 -1.50 -3.65 8.81
C ALA A 32 -1.17 -5.03 8.19
N PRO A 33 -0.98 -5.19 6.87
CA PRO A 33 -0.60 -6.48 6.27
C PRO A 33 0.71 -7.06 6.80
N ILE A 34 1.72 -6.23 7.07
CA ILE A 34 3.00 -6.69 7.62
C ILE A 34 2.84 -7.11 9.08
N LEU A 35 2.04 -6.37 9.87
CA LEU A 35 1.76 -6.74 11.25
C LEU A 35 1.08 -8.10 11.37
N ILE A 36 0.07 -8.37 10.53
CA ILE A 36 -0.75 -9.58 10.63
C ILE A 36 -0.17 -10.80 9.92
N SER A 37 0.63 -10.61 8.87
CA SER A 37 1.10 -11.71 8.00
C SER A 37 2.59 -11.69 7.67
N GLY A 38 3.32 -10.65 8.08
CA GLY A 38 4.76 -10.58 7.87
C GLY A 38 5.51 -11.58 8.77
N ASN A 39 6.62 -12.12 8.26
CA ASN A 39 7.58 -12.82 9.10
C ASN A 39 8.42 -11.84 9.95
N GLU A 40 9.21 -12.35 10.89
CA GLU A 40 9.98 -11.50 11.81
C GLU A 40 11.01 -10.62 11.10
N GLU A 41 11.62 -11.09 10.02
CA GLU A 41 12.57 -10.31 9.23
C GLU A 41 11.88 -9.13 8.52
N GLN A 42 10.71 -9.38 7.93
CA GLN A 42 9.89 -8.37 7.27
C GLN A 42 9.38 -7.34 8.27
N LYS A 43 8.87 -7.78 9.43
CA LYS A 43 8.42 -6.86 10.49
C LYS A 43 9.58 -6.00 10.97
N LYS A 44 10.73 -6.59 11.29
CA LYS A 44 11.92 -5.88 11.76
C LYS A 44 12.41 -4.86 10.74
N LYS A 45 12.49 -5.23 9.45
CA LYS A 45 12.90 -4.31 8.38
C LYS A 45 11.87 -3.20 8.19
N TYR A 46 10.67 -3.54 7.75
CA TYR A 46 9.72 -2.55 7.23
C TYR A 46 9.03 -1.73 8.31
N LEU A 47 8.70 -2.32 9.46
CA LEU A 47 8.14 -1.57 10.59
C LEU A 47 9.24 -0.81 11.32
N GLY A 48 10.43 -1.41 11.46
CA GLY A 48 11.59 -0.76 12.05
C GLY A 48 11.96 0.54 11.32
N MET A 49 11.93 0.54 9.99
CA MET A 49 12.14 1.75 9.17
C MET A 49 11.17 2.89 9.54
N LEU A 50 9.88 2.58 9.75
CA LEU A 50 8.87 3.59 10.10
C LEU A 50 9.04 4.13 11.53
N THR A 51 9.61 3.33 12.43
CA THR A 51 9.86 3.75 13.82
C THR A 51 11.18 4.50 13.98
N ALA A 52 12.10 4.35 13.04
CA ALA A 52 13.43 4.97 13.09
C ALA A 52 13.43 6.40 12.55
N GLU A 53 12.72 6.64 11.46
CA GLU A 53 12.69 7.92 10.74
C GLU A 53 11.25 8.29 10.37
N PRO A 54 10.92 9.58 10.17
CA PRO A 54 9.58 10.04 9.78
C PRO A 54 9.32 9.81 8.28
N ILE A 55 9.47 8.55 7.85
CA ILE A 55 9.20 8.10 6.49
C ILE A 55 7.77 7.53 6.39
N ILE A 56 7.27 7.38 5.16
CA ILE A 56 5.93 6.83 4.93
C ILE A 56 5.98 5.57 4.07
N ALA A 57 4.96 4.73 4.24
CA ALA A 57 4.66 3.58 3.40
C ALA A 57 3.33 3.80 2.66
N ALA A 58 3.09 3.05 1.60
CA ALA A 58 1.87 3.18 0.81
C ALA A 58 1.21 1.84 0.48
N TYR A 59 -0.12 1.85 0.44
CA TYR A 59 -0.95 0.68 0.21
C TYR A 59 -1.46 0.66 -1.23
N CYS A 60 -0.92 -0.22 -2.06
CA CYS A 60 -1.12 -0.25 -3.50
C CYS A 60 -2.04 -1.40 -3.93
N VAL A 61 -3.36 -1.16 -3.89
CA VAL A 61 -4.37 -2.10 -4.39
C VAL A 61 -5.11 -1.54 -5.59
N THR A 62 -5.70 -0.35 -5.44
CA THR A 62 -6.53 0.30 -6.45
C THR A 62 -5.79 0.50 -7.77
N GLU A 63 -6.51 0.27 -8.87
CA GLU A 63 -6.06 0.43 -10.24
C GLU A 63 -7.04 1.35 -10.99
N PRO A 64 -6.63 1.94 -12.13
CA PRO A 64 -7.53 2.77 -12.93
C PRO A 64 -8.86 2.08 -13.30
N GLY A 65 -8.83 0.75 -13.50
CA GLY A 65 -10.01 -0.05 -13.85
C GLY A 65 -10.62 -0.87 -12.71
N ALA A 66 -10.07 -0.82 -11.50
CA ALA A 66 -10.51 -1.65 -10.38
C ALA A 66 -10.29 -0.96 -9.02
N GLY A 67 -11.38 -0.66 -8.32
CA GLY A 67 -11.39 -0.04 -6.99
C GLY A 67 -12.24 -0.83 -6.00
N SER A 68 -13.57 -0.67 -6.10
CA SER A 68 -14.53 -1.43 -5.29
C SER A 68 -14.45 -2.94 -5.57
N ASP A 69 -14.25 -3.32 -6.83
CA ASP A 69 -13.99 -4.70 -7.24
C ASP A 69 -12.49 -5.01 -7.18
N VAL A 70 -12.01 -5.39 -5.99
CA VAL A 70 -10.60 -5.81 -5.80
C VAL A 70 -10.27 -7.07 -6.61
N SER A 71 -11.25 -7.94 -6.86
CA SER A 71 -11.03 -9.15 -7.68
C SER A 71 -10.77 -8.84 -9.16
N GLY A 72 -11.15 -7.63 -9.59
CA GLY A 72 -10.91 -7.09 -10.93
C GLY A 72 -9.49 -6.59 -11.18
N VAL A 73 -8.63 -6.49 -10.15
CA VAL A 73 -7.22 -6.08 -10.24
C VAL A 73 -6.47 -6.87 -11.32
N LYS A 74 -5.73 -6.16 -12.17
CA LYS A 74 -5.05 -6.69 -13.37
C LYS A 74 -3.53 -6.64 -13.30
N MET A 75 -2.92 -5.90 -12.37
CA MET A 75 -1.47 -5.95 -12.16
C MET A 75 -1.02 -7.39 -11.96
N LYS A 76 -0.01 -7.80 -12.74
CA LYS A 76 0.50 -9.17 -12.76
C LYS A 76 1.78 -9.26 -11.94
N ALA A 77 1.97 -10.42 -11.30
CA ALA A 77 3.23 -10.82 -10.72
C ALA A 77 3.63 -12.18 -11.31
N GLU A 78 4.67 -12.19 -12.14
CA GLU A 78 5.19 -13.40 -12.78
C GLU A 78 6.43 -13.90 -12.04
N LYS A 79 6.44 -15.17 -11.63
CA LYS A 79 7.62 -15.76 -10.98
C LYS A 79 8.76 -15.92 -11.99
N LYS A 80 9.93 -15.37 -11.67
CA LYS A 80 11.19 -15.47 -12.44
C LYS A 80 12.29 -16.00 -11.52
N GLY A 81 12.41 -17.33 -11.46
CA GLY A 81 13.32 -18.01 -10.53
C GLY A 81 12.93 -17.71 -9.08
N ASP A 82 13.85 -17.06 -8.36
CA ASP A 82 13.68 -16.68 -6.95
C ASP A 82 13.05 -15.29 -6.75
N SER A 83 12.64 -14.64 -7.84
CA SER A 83 12.06 -13.29 -7.82
C SER A 83 10.70 -13.24 -8.52
N TYR A 84 9.98 -12.13 -8.35
CA TYR A 84 8.75 -11.85 -9.09
C TYR A 84 8.91 -10.59 -9.93
N LEU A 85 8.50 -10.67 -11.19
CA LEU A 85 8.35 -9.52 -12.07
C LEU A 85 6.94 -8.97 -11.92
N LEU A 86 6.84 -7.76 -11.37
CA LEU A 86 5.59 -7.04 -11.17
C LEU A 86 5.35 -6.10 -12.35
N ASN A 87 4.18 -6.19 -13.00
CA ASN A 87 3.83 -5.34 -14.13
C ASN A 87 2.37 -4.88 -14.05
N GLY A 88 2.17 -3.56 -14.03
CA GLY A 88 0.85 -2.95 -13.97
C GLY A 88 0.91 -1.50 -13.54
N THR A 89 -0.26 -0.91 -13.26
CA THR A 89 -0.38 0.47 -12.80
C THR A 89 -1.38 0.55 -11.66
N LYS A 90 -0.96 1.17 -10.56
CA LYS A 90 -1.79 1.47 -9.40
C LYS A 90 -2.23 2.93 -9.46
N ALA A 91 -3.38 3.24 -8.88
CA ALA A 91 -3.99 4.56 -8.95
C ALA A 91 -4.50 5.01 -7.58
N TRP A 92 -4.50 6.33 -7.37
CA TRP A 92 -5.06 6.96 -6.16
C TRP A 92 -4.37 6.55 -4.85
N ILE A 93 -3.06 6.30 -4.93
CA ILE A 93 -2.27 5.81 -3.80
C ILE A 93 -1.90 6.95 -2.86
N THR A 94 -2.57 7.02 -1.70
CA THR A 94 -2.20 7.91 -0.60
C THR A 94 -0.74 7.69 -0.20
N GLY A 95 0.05 8.75 -0.15
CA GLY A 95 1.48 8.65 0.17
C GLY A 95 2.34 8.00 -0.92
N GLY A 96 1.80 7.71 -2.10
CA GLY A 96 2.56 7.03 -3.16
C GLY A 96 3.78 7.82 -3.67
N GLY A 97 3.71 9.15 -3.61
CA GLY A 97 4.81 10.04 -4.02
C GLY A 97 6.02 10.00 -3.08
N PRO A 98 5.88 10.12 -1.75
CA PRO A 98 7.02 10.06 -0.81
C PRO A 98 7.34 8.68 -0.21
N ALA A 99 6.53 7.64 -0.48
CA ALA A 99 6.70 6.32 0.15
C ALA A 99 8.08 5.70 -0.03
N GLN A 100 8.63 5.14 1.05
CA GLN A 100 9.90 4.42 1.06
C GLN A 100 9.72 2.92 0.81
N TRP A 101 8.52 2.40 0.98
CA TRP A 101 8.14 1.05 0.57
C TRP A 101 6.63 0.96 0.34
N PHE A 102 6.24 -0.07 -0.39
CA PHE A 102 4.86 -0.29 -0.84
C PHE A 102 4.38 -1.68 -0.42
N PHE A 103 3.19 -1.77 0.14
CA PHE A 103 2.39 -2.97 0.05
C PHE A 103 1.76 -3.01 -1.34
N VAL A 104 1.89 -4.12 -2.08
CA VAL A 104 1.35 -4.26 -3.44
C VAL A 104 0.55 -5.54 -3.57
N LEU A 105 -0.73 -5.44 -3.95
CA LEU A 105 -1.52 -6.61 -4.35
C LEU A 105 -1.42 -6.82 -5.86
N ALA A 106 -0.96 -7.99 -6.27
CA ALA A 106 -0.85 -8.37 -7.67
C ALA A 106 -1.38 -9.78 -7.90
N ARG A 107 -1.90 -10.01 -9.11
CA ARG A 107 -2.40 -11.32 -9.54
C ARG A 107 -1.24 -12.21 -9.94
N THR A 108 -1.09 -13.34 -9.26
CA THR A 108 -0.06 -14.35 -9.54
C THR A 108 -0.63 -15.53 -10.33
N GLU A 109 -1.92 -15.82 -10.18
CA GLU A 109 -2.59 -16.87 -10.97
C GLU A 109 -3.25 -16.29 -12.23
N PRO A 110 -2.77 -16.66 -13.43
CA PRO A 110 -3.28 -16.09 -14.69
C PRO A 110 -4.67 -16.63 -15.06
N ASP A 111 -5.07 -17.81 -14.56
CA ASP A 111 -6.37 -18.40 -14.87
C ASP A 111 -7.51 -17.57 -14.25
N PRO A 112 -8.44 -17.02 -15.05
CA PRO A 112 -9.59 -16.26 -14.56
C PRO A 112 -10.54 -17.08 -13.67
N LYS A 113 -10.50 -18.42 -13.74
CA LYS A 113 -11.35 -19.32 -12.96
C LYS A 113 -10.86 -19.55 -11.54
N VAL A 114 -9.61 -19.21 -11.24
CA VAL A 114 -9.08 -19.33 -9.88
C VAL A 114 -9.83 -18.35 -8.96
N PRO A 115 -10.38 -18.81 -7.83
CA PRO A 115 -11.14 -17.94 -6.94
C PRO A 115 -10.24 -16.82 -6.37
N PRO A 116 -10.79 -15.62 -6.10
CA PRO A 116 -9.99 -14.48 -5.65
C PRO A 116 -9.09 -14.77 -4.44
N GLY A 117 -9.55 -15.58 -3.48
CA GLY A 117 -8.76 -15.95 -2.29
C GLY A 117 -7.48 -16.75 -2.58
N LYS A 118 -7.27 -17.23 -3.81
CA LYS A 118 -6.06 -17.93 -4.25
C LYS A 118 -5.36 -17.27 -5.46
N ALA A 119 -5.98 -16.24 -6.05
CA ALA A 119 -5.50 -15.68 -7.31
C ALA A 119 -4.41 -14.60 -7.15
N PHE A 120 -4.28 -14.03 -5.96
CA PHE A 120 -3.45 -12.88 -5.69
C PHE A 120 -2.35 -13.20 -4.67
N THR A 121 -1.27 -12.44 -4.76
CA THR A 121 -0.20 -12.43 -3.77
C THR A 121 0.07 -10.99 -3.36
N ALA A 122 0.27 -10.80 -2.07
CA ALA A 122 0.71 -9.54 -1.51
C ALA A 122 2.23 -9.48 -1.48
N PHE A 123 2.79 -8.36 -1.91
CA PHE A 123 4.21 -8.09 -1.93
C PHE A 123 4.53 -6.86 -1.09
N VAL A 124 5.71 -6.87 -0.47
CA VAL A 124 6.34 -5.64 0.01
C VAL A 124 7.46 -5.29 -0.96
N VAL A 125 7.44 -4.05 -1.47
CA VAL A 125 8.37 -3.59 -2.51
C VAL A 125 9.09 -2.34 -2.00
N ASP A 126 10.43 -2.37 -2.01
CA ASP A 126 11.25 -1.22 -1.64
C ASP A 126 11.01 -0.05 -2.63
N GLY A 127 10.92 1.17 -2.13
CA GLY A 127 10.46 2.33 -2.89
C GLY A 127 11.42 2.84 -3.96
N ASP A 128 12.67 2.37 -3.92
CA ASP A 128 13.76 2.63 -4.87
C ASP A 128 13.97 1.46 -5.85
N THR A 129 13.12 0.42 -5.81
CA THR A 129 13.19 -0.71 -6.73
C THR A 129 13.14 -0.21 -8.18
N LYS A 130 14.12 -0.62 -9.00
CA LYS A 130 14.21 -0.25 -10.41
C LYS A 130 12.93 -0.65 -11.17
N GLY A 131 12.41 0.26 -11.98
CA GLY A 131 11.17 0.07 -12.75
C GLY A 131 9.94 0.73 -12.12
N ILE A 132 10.01 1.16 -10.85
CA ILE A 132 8.94 1.98 -10.26
C ILE A 132 8.99 3.38 -10.87
N THR A 133 7.86 3.82 -11.44
CA THR A 133 7.66 5.19 -11.89
C THR A 133 6.52 5.82 -11.08
N ARG A 134 6.77 6.97 -10.46
CA ARG A 134 5.77 7.69 -9.67
C ARG A 134 5.01 8.69 -10.54
N GLY A 135 3.69 8.67 -10.45
CA GLY A 135 2.83 9.61 -11.15
C GLY A 135 2.91 11.03 -10.60
N LYS A 136 2.35 12.00 -11.34
CA LYS A 136 2.21 13.39 -10.88
C LYS A 136 1.22 13.48 -9.71
N LYS A 137 1.40 14.44 -8.80
CA LYS A 137 0.42 14.77 -7.75
C LYS A 137 -0.93 15.07 -8.41
N VAL A 138 -1.97 14.35 -8.02
CA VAL A 138 -3.31 14.58 -8.56
C VAL A 138 -3.99 15.70 -7.78
N THR A 139 -4.61 16.62 -8.51
CA THR A 139 -5.40 17.70 -7.92
C THR A 139 -6.83 17.21 -7.73
N ILE A 140 -7.25 17.07 -6.47
CA ILE A 140 -8.61 16.66 -6.08
C ILE A 140 -9.39 17.83 -5.47
N TYR A 141 -10.70 17.69 -5.26
CA TYR A 141 -11.52 18.79 -4.75
C TYR A 141 -11.28 19.12 -3.27
N THR A 142 -10.95 18.11 -2.45
CA THR A 142 -10.80 18.22 -0.99
C THR A 142 -9.43 17.71 -0.54
N LEU A 143 -9.11 17.78 0.77
CA LEU A 143 -7.85 17.26 1.34
C LEU A 143 -6.58 17.88 0.74
N LYS A 144 -6.67 19.13 0.27
CA LYS A 144 -5.53 19.90 -0.22
C LYS A 144 -4.88 20.68 0.92
N PHE A 145 -3.56 20.71 0.90
CA PHE A 145 -2.65 21.54 1.67
C PHE A 145 -1.43 21.82 0.79
#